data_AF-A0A1Q6EYS6-F1
#
_entry.id   AF-A0A1Q6EYS6-F1
#
_cell.length_a   1.000
_cell.length_b   1.000
_cell.length_c   1.000
_cell.angle_alpha   90.00
_cell.angle_beta   90.00
_cell.angle_gamma   90.00
#
_symmetry.space_group_name_H-M   'P 1'
#
loop_
_entity.id
_entity.type
_entity.pdbx_description
1 polymer ?
#
loop_
_entity_poly.entity_id
_entity_poly.type
_entity_poly.pdbx_seq_one_letter_code
_entity_poly.pdbx_strand_id
1 'polypeptide(L)'
;MRPVSSPWVALGPGLQIFRGVLIALALLPVRGFLYGKNGFLKLAWLVLGLSFISTIGPTPGSFDGYIYTILPVQYHLGGIPEAVLYTALFAGILAFWHKSGKRYVTTLSIVLVAVIVLFSVMGFLGAAQAE
;
A
#
# COMPACT_ATOMS: atom_id res chain seq x y z
N MET A 1 19.17 3.68 -1.74
CA MET A 1 18.09 2.91 -2.41
C MET A 1 18.70 2.15 -3.57
N ARG A 2 18.16 0.98 -3.95
CA ARG A 2 18.57 0.31 -5.20
C ARG A 2 18.14 1.16 -6.40
N PRO A 3 18.89 1.15 -7.51
CA PRO A 3 18.53 1.91 -8.70
C PRO A 3 17.24 1.35 -9.33
N VAL A 4 16.46 2.23 -9.98
CA VAL A 4 15.19 1.85 -10.62
C VAL A 4 15.35 0.87 -11.78
N SER A 5 16.55 0.79 -12.36
CA SER A 5 16.93 -0.20 -13.37
C SER A 5 17.18 -1.59 -12.80
N SER A 6 17.29 -1.74 -11.48
CA SER A 6 17.57 -3.04 -10.86
C SER A 6 16.39 -4.00 -11.08
N PRO A 7 16.64 -5.26 -11.48
CA PRO A 7 15.59 -6.26 -11.63
C PRO A 7 14.71 -6.40 -10.38
N TRP A 8 15.33 -6.32 -9.19
CA TRP A 8 14.64 -6.41 -7.91
C TRP A 8 13.68 -5.25 -7.63
N VAL A 9 13.99 -4.05 -8.15
CA VAL A 9 13.10 -2.89 -8.01
C VAL A 9 11.93 -3.03 -8.97
N ALA A 10 12.16 -3.54 -10.19
CA ALA A 10 11.11 -3.84 -11.16
C ALA A 10 10.14 -4.93 -10.67
N LEU A 11 10.63 -5.92 -9.91
CA LEU A 11 9.79 -6.97 -9.30
C LEU A 11 8.97 -6.45 -8.11
N GLY A 12 9.33 -5.30 -7.54
CA GLY A 12 8.78 -4.74 -6.32
C GLY A 12 7.24 -4.71 -6.24
N PRO A 13 6.51 -4.24 -7.27
CA PRO A 13 5.05 -4.23 -7.26
C PRO A 13 4.42 -5.62 -7.10
N GLY A 14 4.96 -6.65 -7.75
CA GLY A 14 4.50 -8.04 -7.62
C GLY A 14 4.75 -8.60 -6.22
N LEU A 15 5.85 -8.20 -5.58
CA LEU A 15 6.17 -8.60 -4.20
C LEU A 15 5.24 -7.96 -3.16
N GLN A 16 4.48 -6.91 -3.52
CA GLN A 16 3.52 -6.28 -2.60
C GLN A 16 2.42 -7.23 -2.15
N ILE A 17 2.15 -8.31 -2.89
CA ILE A 17 1.19 -9.34 -2.48
C ILE A 17 1.59 -9.96 -1.14
N PHE A 18 2.88 -10.26 -0.94
CA PHE A 18 3.37 -10.79 0.33
C PHE A 18 3.13 -9.80 1.47
N ARG A 19 3.40 -8.51 1.24
CA ARG A 19 3.13 -7.45 2.21
C ARG A 19 1.63 -7.34 2.51
N GLY A 20 0.77 -7.45 1.50
CA GLY A 20 -0.69 -7.47 1.67
C GLY A 20 -1.16 -8.64 2.54
N VAL A 21 -0.62 -9.84 2.34
CA VAL A 21 -0.90 -11.03 3.17
C VAL A 21 -0.45 -10.79 4.62
N LEU A 22 0.75 -10.25 4.83
CA LEU A 22 1.25 -9.94 6.17
C LEU A 22 0.37 -8.92 6.89
N ILE A 23 -0.07 -7.87 6.19
CA ILE A 23 -1.02 -6.88 6.75
C ILE A 23 -2.35 -7.55 7.09
N ALA A 24 -2.90 -8.40 6.21
CA ALA A 24 -4.14 -9.11 6.47
C ALA A 24 -4.04 -10.01 7.71
N LEU A 25 -2.92 -10.72 7.89
CA LEU A 25 -2.63 -11.52 9.08
C LEU A 25 -2.52 -10.66 10.33
N ALA A 26 -1.85 -9.51 10.25
CA ALA A 26 -1.72 -8.57 11.37
C ALA A 26 -3.07 -7.94 11.78
N LEU A 27 -4.00 -7.76 10.83
CA LEU A 27 -5.35 -7.24 11.10
C LEU A 27 -6.33 -8.32 11.60
N LEU A 28 -5.99 -9.60 11.45
CA LEU A 28 -6.89 -10.71 11.79
C LEU A 28 -7.30 -10.75 13.28
N PRO A 29 -6.42 -10.48 14.27
CA PRO A 29 -6.80 -10.41 15.68
C PRO A 29 -7.81 -9.31 15.98
N VAL A 30 -7.75 -8.19 15.25
CA VAL A 30 -8.63 -7.02 15.45
C VAL A 30 -9.83 -7.00 14.50
N ARG A 31 -10.08 -8.08 13.75
CA ARG A 31 -11.16 -8.15 12.75
C ARG A 31 -12.53 -7.79 13.32
N GLY A 32 -12.82 -8.16 14.57
CA GLY A 32 -14.10 -7.84 15.22
C GLY A 32 -14.32 -6.34 15.39
N PHE A 33 -13.25 -5.59 15.69
CA PHE A 33 -13.28 -4.13 15.75
C PHE A 33 -13.51 -3.50 14.37
N LEU A 34 -12.91 -4.10 13.33
CA LEU A 34 -13.00 -3.66 11.93
C LEU A 34 -14.32 -4.02 11.26
N TYR A 35 -15.04 -5.06 11.70
CA TYR A 35 -16.34 -5.43 11.12
C TYR A 35 -17.54 -4.69 11.74
N GLY A 36 -17.33 -3.90 12.79
CA GLY A 36 -18.37 -3.08 13.38
C GLY A 36 -18.78 -1.87 12.51
N LYS A 37 -19.71 -1.05 13.03
CA LYS A 37 -20.11 0.21 12.39
C LYS A 37 -18.88 1.07 12.08
N ASN A 38 -18.84 1.62 10.86
CA ASN A 38 -17.73 2.42 10.34
C ASN A 38 -16.38 1.69 10.26
N GLY A 39 -16.41 0.36 10.08
CA GLY A 39 -15.22 -0.49 9.93
C GLY A 39 -14.14 0.03 8.99
N PHE A 40 -14.54 0.59 7.85
CA PHE A 40 -13.62 1.16 6.87
C PHE A 40 -12.91 2.43 7.37
N LEU A 41 -13.58 3.30 8.15
CA LEU A 41 -12.95 4.48 8.75
C LEU A 41 -11.96 4.07 9.84
N LYS A 42 -12.30 3.05 10.62
CA LYS A 42 -11.39 2.48 11.62
C LYS A 42 -10.13 1.91 10.95
N LEU A 43 -10.31 1.21 9.83
CA LEU A 43 -9.19 0.72 9.03
C LEU A 43 -8.35 1.86 8.47
N ALA A 44 -8.98 2.88 7.89
CA ALA A 44 -8.28 4.05 7.36
C ALA A 44 -7.45 4.76 8.44
N TRP A 45 -8.02 4.98 9.62
CA TRP A 45 -7.31 5.57 10.76
C TRP A 45 -6.16 4.70 11.27
N LEU A 46 -6.36 3.38 11.34
CA LEU A 46 -5.32 2.47 11.78
C LEU A 46 -4.14 2.43 10.78
N VAL A 47 -4.43 2.41 9.48
CA VAL A 47 -3.41 2.44 8.43
C VAL A 47 -2.69 3.79 8.42
N LEU A 48 -3.43 4.91 8.41
CA LEU A 48 -2.82 6.26 8.38
C LEU A 48 -2.00 6.54 9.64
N GLY A 49 -2.56 6.19 10.81
CA GLY A 49 -1.92 6.38 12.10
C GLY A 49 -0.61 5.62 12.23
N LEU A 50 -0.62 4.32 11.90
CA LEU A 50 0.56 3.47 12.07
C LEU A 50 1.56 3.57 10.91
N SER A 51 1.10 3.85 9.70
CA SER A 51 1.97 3.79 8.50
C SER A 51 2.49 5.14 8.05
N PHE A 52 1.84 6.24 8.43
CA PHE A 52 2.22 7.58 7.97
C PHE A 52 2.50 8.53 9.14
N ILE A 53 1.61 8.60 10.13
CA ILE A 53 1.79 9.50 11.28
C ILE A 53 2.91 8.98 12.19
N SER A 54 2.83 7.70 12.58
CA SER A 54 3.79 6.98 13.42
C SER A 54 4.59 5.94 12.61
N THR A 55 5.00 6.33 11.40
CA THR A 55 5.79 5.47 10.51
C THR A 55 7.07 4.98 11.19
N ILE A 56 7.46 3.74 10.91
CA ILE A 56 8.74 3.20 11.33
C ILE A 56 9.79 3.65 10.29
N GLY A 57 10.29 4.87 10.48
CA GLY A 57 11.34 5.49 9.68
C GLY A 57 10.90 6.76 8.95
N PRO A 58 11.80 7.74 8.77
CA PRO A 58 11.45 9.05 8.26
C PRO A 58 11.09 9.01 6.78
N THR A 59 9.84 9.35 6.47
CA THR A 59 9.31 9.49 5.11
C THR A 59 8.77 10.90 4.86
N PRO A 60 8.76 11.39 3.60
CA PRO A 60 8.15 12.67 3.28
C PRO A 60 6.72 12.77 3.83
N GLY A 61 6.42 13.85 4.54
CA GLY A 61 5.11 14.13 5.14
C GLY A 61 4.81 13.46 6.49
N SER A 62 5.61 12.47 6.91
CA SER A 62 5.48 11.86 8.24
C SER A 62 6.08 12.73 9.35
N PHE A 63 5.67 12.47 10.60
CA PHE A 63 6.22 13.16 11.77
C PHE A 63 7.75 13.04 11.86
N ASP A 64 8.27 11.82 11.77
CA ASP A 64 9.71 11.54 11.76
C ASP A 64 10.41 12.16 10.55
N GLY A 65 9.72 12.25 9.41
CA GLY A 65 10.23 12.93 8.23
C GLY A 65 10.59 14.39 8.51
N TYR A 66 9.71 15.12 9.20
CA TYR A 66 9.95 16.53 9.54
C TYR A 66 11.12 16.72 10.51
N ILE A 67 11.38 15.75 11.39
CA ILE A 67 12.43 15.86 12.42
C ILE A 67 13.78 15.41 11.89
N TYR A 68 13.81 14.31 11.13
CA TYR A 68 15.06 13.58 10.83
C TYR A 68 15.54 13.72 9.39
N THR A 69 14.85 14.45 8.52
CA THR A 69 15.29 14.65 7.13
C THR A 69 15.63 16.10 6.82
N ILE A 70 16.50 16.29 5.84
CA ILE A 70 16.90 17.60 5.31
C ILE A 70 16.00 17.99 4.11
N LEU A 71 14.86 17.30 3.94
CA LEU A 71 13.97 17.55 2.82
C LEU A 71 13.27 18.90 2.99
N PRO A 72 13.15 19.69 1.91
CA PRO A 72 12.38 20.94 1.98
C PRO A 72 10.92 20.69 2.38
N VAL A 73 10.37 21.60 3.19
CA VAL A 73 9.00 21.49 3.77
C VAL A 73 7.93 21.23 2.70
N GLN A 74 8.09 21.76 1.49
CA GLN A 74 7.17 21.51 0.37
C GLN A 74 6.99 20.02 0.04
N TYR A 75 8.05 19.20 0.16
CA TYR A 75 7.96 17.76 -0.08
C TYR A 75 7.17 17.06 1.03
N HIS A 76 7.26 17.56 2.26
CA HIS A 76 6.46 17.03 3.34
C HIS A 76 4.98 17.42 3.20
N LEU A 77 4.70 18.67 2.86
CA LEU A 77 3.33 19.12 2.61
C LEU A 77 2.68 18.41 1.43
N GLY A 78 3.46 18.08 0.39
CA GLY A 78 3.00 17.28 -0.74
C GLY A 78 2.73 15.80 -0.39
N GLY A 79 3.49 15.22 0.54
CA GLY A 79 3.32 13.82 0.95
C GLY A 79 2.05 13.56 1.78
N ILE A 80 1.52 14.56 2.49
CA ILE A 80 0.30 14.44 3.30
C ILE A 80 -0.95 14.12 2.45
N PRO A 81 -1.32 14.91 1.42
CA PRO A 81 -2.50 14.62 0.60
C PRO A 81 -2.35 13.29 -0.15
N GLU A 82 -1.14 12.93 -0.56
CA GLU A 82 -0.84 11.65 -1.21
C GLU A 82 -1.11 10.46 -0.25
N ALA A 83 -0.62 10.54 0.99
CA ALA A 83 -0.85 9.50 1.99
C ALA A 83 -2.34 9.36 2.37
N VAL A 84 -3.05 10.48 2.51
CA VAL A 84 -4.49 10.49 2.76
C VAL A 84 -5.24 9.87 1.59
N LEU A 85 -4.88 10.22 0.34
CA LEU A 85 -5.51 9.71 -0.86
C LEU A 85 -5.35 8.18 -0.99
N TYR A 86 -4.13 7.66 -0.90
CA TYR A 86 -3.91 6.21 -1.03
C TYR A 86 -4.53 5.42 0.13
N THR A 87 -4.54 5.98 1.35
CA THR A 87 -5.21 5.33 2.49
C THR A 87 -6.74 5.30 2.31
N ALA A 88 -7.33 6.40 1.83
CA ALA A 88 -8.75 6.48 1.55
C ALA A 88 -9.15 5.55 0.40
N LEU A 89 -8.36 5.48 -0.67
CA LEU A 89 -8.56 4.55 -1.77
C LEU A 89 -8.48 3.10 -1.30
N PHE A 90 -7.46 2.74 -0.51
CA PHE A 90 -7.31 1.39 0.04
C PHE A 90 -8.53 0.99 0.89
N ALA A 91 -8.89 1.81 1.87
CA ALA A 91 -10.01 1.52 2.76
C ALA A 91 -11.35 1.51 2.01
N GLY A 92 -11.55 2.44 1.07
CA GLY A 92 -12.76 2.55 0.25
C GLY A 92 -12.94 1.39 -0.71
N ILE A 93 -11.89 1.00 -1.44
CA ILE A 93 -11.91 -0.17 -2.34
C ILE A 93 -12.19 -1.44 -1.55
N LEU A 94 -11.53 -1.63 -0.39
CA LEU A 94 -11.77 -2.82 0.43
C LEU A 94 -13.19 -2.85 1.00
N ALA A 95 -13.73 -1.71 1.42
CA ALA A 95 -15.11 -1.61 1.89
C ALA A 95 -16.11 -1.89 0.77
N PHE A 96 -15.86 -1.39 -0.43
CA PHE A 96 -16.67 -1.66 -1.63
C PHE A 96 -16.63 -3.15 -2.00
N TRP A 97 -15.43 -3.75 -1.96
CA TRP A 97 -15.23 -5.17 -2.22
C TRP A 97 -16.02 -6.03 -1.21
N HIS A 98 -15.91 -5.70 0.08
CA HIS A 98 -16.61 -6.39 1.16
C HIS A 98 -18.14 -6.26 1.06
N LYS A 99 -18.66 -5.06 0.76
CA LYS A 99 -20.10 -4.80 0.64
C LYS A 99 -20.71 -5.42 -0.63
N SER A 100 -19.96 -5.47 -1.72
CA SER A 100 -20.47 -5.97 -2.99
C SER A 100 -20.78 -7.47 -2.89
N GLY A 101 -19.85 -8.29 -2.39
CA GLY A 101 -20.03 -9.74 -2.26
C GLY A 101 -20.26 -10.49 -3.60
N LYS A 102 -20.17 -9.80 -4.74
CA LYS A 102 -20.46 -10.34 -6.06
C LYS A 102 -19.24 -11.01 -6.65
N ARG A 103 -19.44 -12.19 -7.24
CA ARG A 103 -18.37 -13.01 -7.84
C ARG A 103 -17.52 -12.26 -8.86
N TYR A 104 -18.12 -11.36 -9.65
CA TYR A 104 -17.38 -10.60 -10.67
C TYR A 104 -16.36 -9.62 -10.06
N VAL A 105 -16.62 -9.05 -8.87
CA VAL A 105 -15.68 -8.15 -8.21
C VAL A 105 -14.46 -8.93 -7.75
N THR A 106 -14.67 -10.12 -7.18
CA THR A 106 -13.58 -11.04 -6.82
C THR A 106 -12.78 -11.48 -8.04
N THR A 107 -13.44 -11.90 -9.12
CA THR A 107 -12.76 -12.28 -10.37
C THR A 107 -11.94 -11.11 -10.92
N LEU A 108 -12.51 -9.90 -10.95
CA LEU A 108 -11.80 -8.71 -11.40
C LEU A 108 -10.57 -8.41 -10.53
N SER A 109 -10.70 -8.50 -9.20
CA SER A 109 -9.56 -8.32 -8.29
C SER A 109 -8.46 -9.34 -8.54
N ILE A 110 -8.81 -10.62 -8.76
CA ILE A 110 -7.83 -11.67 -9.08
C ILE A 110 -7.13 -11.38 -10.41
N VAL A 111 -7.88 -10.97 -11.45
CA VAL A 111 -7.31 -10.61 -12.75
C VAL A 111 -6.36 -9.43 -12.63
N LEU A 112 -6.75 -8.37 -11.90
CA LEU A 112 -5.89 -7.20 -11.69
C LEU A 112 -4.58 -7.58 -10.97
N VAL A 113 -4.67 -8.40 -9.92
CA VAL A 113 -3.49 -8.91 -9.21
C VAL A 113 -2.61 -9.73 -10.15
N ALA A 114 -3.19 -10.63 -10.96
CA ALA A 114 -2.44 -11.43 -11.92
C ALA A 114 -1.72 -10.56 -12.95
N VAL A 115 -2.38 -9.51 -13.47
CA VAL A 115 -1.76 -8.55 -14.41
C VAL A 115 -0.59 -7.82 -13.75
N ILE A 116 -0.73 -7.37 -12.50
CA ILE A 116 0.37 -6.72 -11.75
C ILE A 116 1.57 -7.66 -11.60
N VAL A 117 1.32 -8.93 -11.26
CA VAL A 117 2.39 -9.94 -11.15
C VAL A 117 3.06 -10.17 -12.50
N LEU A 118 2.28 -10.35 -13.57
CA LEU A 118 2.82 -10.56 -14.92
C LEU A 118 3.70 -9.39 -15.36
N PHE A 119 3.23 -8.15 -15.19
CA PHE A 119 4.04 -6.97 -15.52
C PHE A 119 5.29 -6.85 -14.65
N SER A 120 5.22 -7.22 -13.38
CA SER A 120 6.39 -7.20 -12.50
C SER A 120 7.42 -8.26 -12.91
N VAL A 121 6.98 -9.45 -13.34
CA VAL A 121 7.85 -10.51 -13.85
C VAL A 121 8.46 -10.11 -15.20
N MET A 122 7.67 -9.54 -16.11
CA MET A 122 8.17 -9.02 -17.38
C MET A 122 9.21 -7.92 -17.16
N GLY A 123 8.96 -7.00 -16.23
CA GLY A 123 9.90 -5.96 -15.85
C GLY A 123 11.20 -6.52 -15.27
N PHE A 124 11.11 -7.54 -14.40
CA PHE A 124 12.27 -8.24 -13.87
C PHE A 124 13.11 -8.91 -14.97
N LEU A 125 12.47 -9.66 -15.88
CA LEU A 125 13.16 -10.35 -16.97
C LEU A 125 13.81 -9.36 -17.95
N GLY A 126 13.13 -8.26 -18.27
CA GLY A 126 13.69 -7.22 -19.14
C GLY A 126 14.89 -6.51 -18.51
N ALA A 127 14.83 -6.21 -17.22
CA ALA A 127 15.95 -5.60 -16.50
C ALA A 127 17.13 -6.57 -16.33
N ALA A 128 16.87 -7.86 -16.09
CA ALA A 128 17.90 -8.87 -15.89
C ALA A 128 18.68 -9.22 -17.17
N GLN A 129 18.10 -8.95 -18.35
CA GLN A 129 18.79 -9.10 -19.64
C GLN A 129 19.67 -7.90 -19.99
N ALA A 130 19.53 -6.78 -19.27
CA ALA A 130 20.26 -5.53 -19.49
C ALA A 130 21.46 -5.34 -18.53
N GLU A 131 21.64 -6.26 -17.57
CA GLU A 131 22.85 -6.41 -16.74
C GLU A 131 23.89 -7.31 -17.43
#